data_AF-A0A7W8VCL5-F1
#
_entry.id   AF-A0A7W8VCL5-F1
#
_cell.length_a   1.000
_cell.length_b   1.000
_cell.length_c   1.000
_cell.angle_alpha   90.00
_cell.angle_beta   90.00
_cell.angle_gamma   90.00
#
_symmetry.space_group_name_H-M   'P 1'
#
loop_
_entity.id
_entity.type
_entity.pdbx_description
1 polymer ?
#
loop_
_entity_poly.entity_id
_entity_poly.type
_entity_poly.pdbx_seq_one_letter_code
_entity_poly.pdbx_strand_id
1 'polypeptide(L)'
;MGEARPLLEKIRDLKRHQGATQRLDWPIALLWSLAQAIQGKPRMQRWSTIKNEVGPLVDEFTGTRCEENDICYLFWVLQKKHLWEVEGGEGVAFADAKRWPSVDSLESIDPLVGLSEQDYLLLGGDFEQAAWVVDTALLLFFTPRPPRLLKSFGLDDFMGERAGAAMRPAVGEICENRRTISEIYGGNNTTGITPFADGVLAVFSDDNGPYADSRIPETNWIAYTGDGLSGDQIMARGNKSMELCQKERRALRYWHKLSDGRWSFETWAVVVQCRRRWGVDQDKKQRKEFVWILAPVSSPLPSLWPQSIIDALNEDDGVVQDDTLSAPPDGLNGTWEEGEVNVKEKYQKLSKIAREVALKREQKSRISAVERYFRSYISRRAVIERSRGCCENPDCLGHPTELTSTGMPILEVDHVRDLSLGGSDVPENMIALCPNCHALKTRGVNREILRKRLKGVAQDLHRSFSSP
;
A
#
# COMPACT_ATOMS: atom_id res chain seq x y z
N MET A 1 -4.59 14.76 21.22
CA MET A 1 -4.07 15.49 20.03
C MET A 1 -2.56 15.32 20.05
N GLY A 2 -1.93 14.87 18.96
CA GLY A 2 -0.64 14.17 18.99
C GLY A 2 0.56 15.02 19.42
N GLU A 3 0.81 15.11 20.73
CA GLU A 3 2.02 15.75 21.28
C GLU A 3 3.30 15.00 20.87
N ALA A 4 3.18 13.71 20.54
CA ALA A 4 4.25 12.89 19.98
C ALA A 4 4.64 13.26 18.54
N ARG A 5 3.82 14.05 17.84
CA ARG A 5 4.05 14.36 16.42
C ARG A 5 5.44 14.94 16.13
N PRO A 6 5.94 15.98 16.83
CA PRO A 6 7.27 16.53 16.57
C PRO A 6 8.39 15.50 16.77
N LEU A 7 8.26 14.62 17.77
CA LEU A 7 9.20 13.53 18.01
C LEU A 7 9.17 12.50 16.88
N LEU A 8 7.98 12.12 16.42
CA LEU A 8 7.81 11.20 15.29
C LEU A 8 8.39 11.76 13.99
N GLU A 9 8.22 13.06 13.73
CA GLU A 9 8.83 13.73 12.58
C GLU A 9 10.37 13.71 12.65
N LYS A 10 10.94 13.99 13.83
CA LYS A 10 12.39 13.87 14.07
C LYS A 10 12.89 12.43 13.82
N ILE A 11 12.17 11.43 14.32
CA ILE A 11 12.49 10.00 14.16
C ILE A 11 12.40 9.60 12.68
N ARG A 12 11.32 9.97 11.98
CA ARG A 12 11.14 9.71 10.54
C ARG A 12 12.32 10.25 9.73
N ASP A 13 12.79 11.45 10.06
CA ASP A 13 13.83 12.13 9.30
C ASP A 13 15.22 11.52 9.49
N LEU A 14 15.37 10.53 10.39
CA LEU A 14 16.54 9.68 10.47
C LEU A 14 16.59 8.75 9.25
N LYS A 15 17.65 8.89 8.44
CA LYS A 15 17.79 8.13 7.20
C LYS A 15 18.10 6.66 7.51
N ARG A 16 17.26 5.74 7.02
CA ARG A 16 17.71 4.35 6.80
C ARG A 16 18.81 4.37 5.74
N HIS A 17 20.01 3.92 6.09
CA HIS A 17 21.04 3.71 5.09
C HIS A 17 20.64 2.52 4.22
N GLN A 18 20.27 2.78 2.96
CA GLN A 18 20.05 1.73 1.96
C GLN A 18 21.41 1.28 1.41
N GLY A 19 21.93 0.19 1.96
CA GLY A 19 23.18 -0.48 1.57
C GLY A 19 23.20 -1.92 2.11
N ALA A 20 24.22 -2.71 1.75
CA ALA A 20 24.30 -4.14 2.10
C ALA A 20 24.29 -4.45 3.61
N THR A 21 24.60 -3.46 4.46
CA THR A 21 24.54 -3.54 5.92
C THR A 21 23.81 -2.31 6.47
N GLN A 22 22.60 -2.51 7.02
CA GLN A 22 21.88 -1.45 7.70
C GLN A 22 22.66 -1.04 8.95
N ARG A 23 23.02 0.23 9.07
CA ARG A 23 23.65 0.76 10.30
C ARG A 23 22.61 0.80 11.42
N LEU A 24 22.88 0.08 12.51
CA LEU A 24 22.03 -0.02 13.70
C LEU A 24 22.63 0.68 14.93
N ASP A 25 23.77 1.35 14.79
CA ASP A 25 24.42 2.18 15.81
C ASP A 25 23.48 3.26 16.40
N TRP A 26 23.01 4.19 15.59
CA TRP A 26 22.13 5.27 16.06
C TRP A 26 20.68 4.83 16.35
N PRO A 27 20.07 3.84 15.65
CA PRO A 27 18.78 3.30 16.07
C PRO A 27 18.82 2.65 17.46
N ILE A 28 19.91 1.94 17.79
CA ILE A 28 20.11 1.33 19.11
C ILE A 28 20.22 2.42 20.18
N ALA A 29 21.00 3.48 19.92
CA ALA A 29 21.10 4.62 20.85
C ALA A 29 19.78 5.39 21.00
N LEU A 30 19.00 5.55 19.92
CA LEU A 30 17.66 6.10 19.99
C LEU A 30 16.77 5.24 20.89
N LEU A 31 16.71 3.93 20.64
CA LEU A 31 15.87 3.01 21.42
C LEU A 31 16.30 2.95 22.89
N TRP A 32 17.61 2.99 23.17
CA TRP A 32 18.15 3.15 24.52
C TRP A 32 17.61 4.44 25.15
N SER A 33 17.71 5.58 24.47
CA SER A 33 17.27 6.88 24.99
C SER A 33 15.77 6.88 25.31
N LEU A 34 14.94 6.28 24.45
CA LEU A 34 13.51 6.12 24.68
C LEU A 34 13.27 5.26 25.94
N ALA A 35 13.99 4.15 26.09
CA ALA A 35 13.87 3.27 27.25
C ALA A 35 14.27 3.95 28.57
N GLN A 36 15.35 4.75 28.56
CA GLN A 36 15.77 5.52 29.74
C GLN A 36 14.66 6.46 30.22
N ALA A 37 14.02 7.20 29.30
CA ALA A 37 12.91 8.10 29.64
C ALA A 37 11.70 7.35 30.20
N ILE A 38 11.30 6.26 29.54
CA ILE A 38 10.17 5.40 29.98
C ILE A 38 10.41 4.82 31.38
N GLN A 39 11.66 4.48 31.70
CA GLN A 39 12.04 3.91 32.99
C GLN A 39 12.33 4.97 34.07
N GLY A 40 12.14 6.26 33.78
CA GLY A 40 12.37 7.35 34.72
C GLY A 40 13.85 7.53 35.11
N LYS A 41 14.78 7.13 34.24
CA LYS A 41 16.22 7.29 34.43
C LYS A 41 16.65 8.73 34.14
N PRO A 42 17.77 9.23 34.68
CA PRO A 42 18.18 10.62 34.46
C PRO A 42 18.21 11.01 32.98
N ARG A 43 17.54 12.13 32.64
CA ARG A 43 17.43 12.65 31.26
C ARG A 43 18.79 12.85 30.62
N MET A 44 19.70 13.52 31.33
CA MET A 44 21.04 13.86 30.89
C MET A 44 22.07 12.96 31.57
N GLN A 45 22.93 12.32 30.78
CA GLN A 45 23.99 11.45 31.26
C GLN A 45 25.32 11.82 30.63
N ARG A 46 26.43 11.51 31.31
CA ARG A 46 27.78 11.73 30.78
C ARG A 46 28.01 10.89 29.53
N TRP A 47 28.64 11.46 28.52
CA TRP A 47 28.97 10.76 27.28
C TRP A 47 29.68 9.42 27.52
N SER A 48 30.63 9.39 28.46
CA SER A 48 31.35 8.19 28.90
C SER A 48 30.42 7.09 29.39
N THR A 49 29.35 7.45 30.10
CA THR A 49 28.34 6.51 30.61
C THR A 49 27.52 5.94 29.45
N ILE A 50 27.05 6.80 28.54
CA ILE A 50 26.28 6.40 27.37
C ILE A 50 27.11 5.48 26.47
N LYS A 51 28.38 5.81 26.20
CA LYS A 51 29.30 4.96 25.41
C LYS A 51 29.42 3.55 26.01
N ASN A 52 29.56 3.45 27.33
CA ASN A 52 29.73 2.18 28.03
C ASN A 52 28.45 1.33 28.10
N GLU A 53 27.27 1.96 28.11
CA GLU A 53 25.99 1.23 28.08
C GLU A 53 25.55 0.86 26.66
N VAL A 54 25.69 1.78 25.70
CA VAL A 54 25.21 1.60 24.33
C VAL A 54 26.17 0.75 23.51
N GLY A 55 27.49 0.87 23.71
CA GLY A 55 28.50 0.12 22.97
C GLY A 55 28.25 -1.40 22.95
N PRO A 56 28.07 -2.06 24.13
CA PRO A 56 27.74 -3.48 24.19
C PRO A 56 26.44 -3.87 23.48
N LEU A 57 25.43 -2.99 23.47
CA LEU A 57 24.17 -3.23 22.76
C LEU A 57 24.37 -3.16 21.24
N VAL A 58 25.20 -2.21 20.78
CA VAL A 58 25.59 -2.13 19.36
C VAL A 58 26.34 -3.39 18.94
N ASP A 59 27.30 -3.85 19.75
CA ASP A 59 28.04 -5.10 19.51
C ASP A 59 27.08 -6.30 19.41
N GLU A 60 26.14 -6.42 20.35
CA GLU A 60 25.16 -7.53 20.40
C GLU A 60 24.30 -7.59 19.14
N PHE A 61 23.71 -6.46 18.72
CA PHE A 61 22.70 -6.45 17.65
C PHE A 61 23.28 -6.24 16.24
N THR A 62 24.52 -5.77 16.12
CA THR A 62 25.22 -5.67 14.82
C THR A 62 26.12 -6.86 14.53
N GLY A 63 26.53 -7.63 15.55
CA GLY A 63 27.50 -8.71 15.42
C GLY A 63 28.91 -8.25 15.04
N THR A 64 29.16 -6.94 15.04
CA THR A 64 30.44 -6.32 14.73
C THR A 64 30.89 -5.51 15.94
N ARG A 65 32.17 -5.60 16.29
CA ARG A 65 32.71 -4.77 17.37
C ARG A 65 32.61 -3.30 16.97
N CYS A 66 31.91 -2.53 17.78
CA CYS A 66 31.66 -1.13 17.58
C CYS A 66 33.00 -0.38 17.64
N GLU A 67 33.38 0.25 16.52
CA GLU A 67 34.53 1.14 16.51
C GLU A 67 34.18 2.44 17.23
N GLU A 68 35.16 3.08 17.86
CA GLU A 68 34.92 4.33 18.61
C GLU A 68 34.35 5.44 17.72
N ASN A 69 34.68 5.40 16.43
CA ASN A 69 34.13 6.30 15.42
C ASN A 69 32.64 6.07 15.14
N ASP A 70 32.13 4.84 15.26
CA ASP A 70 30.71 4.53 15.07
C ASP A 70 29.88 5.06 16.26
N ILE A 71 30.41 4.93 17.48
CA ILE A 71 29.79 5.52 18.67
C ILE A 71 29.84 7.06 18.61
N CYS A 72 30.89 7.69 18.11
CA CYS A 72 30.86 9.16 17.96
C CYS A 72 29.89 9.62 16.85
N TYR A 73 29.66 8.78 15.83
CA TYR A 73 28.72 9.09 14.77
C TYR A 73 27.26 9.14 15.27
N LEU A 74 26.82 8.22 16.16
CA LEU A 74 25.45 8.29 16.70
C LEU A 74 25.19 9.58 17.50
N PHE A 75 26.19 10.06 18.26
CA PHE A 75 26.08 11.34 18.99
C PHE A 75 25.75 12.47 18.03
N TRP A 76 26.50 12.55 16.93
CA TRP A 76 26.30 13.57 15.93
C TRP A 76 24.94 13.45 15.24
N VAL A 77 24.49 12.24 14.89
CA VAL A 77 23.20 12.04 14.21
C VAL A 77 22.05 12.50 15.09
N LEU A 78 22.00 12.05 16.35
CA LEU A 78 20.89 12.34 17.25
C LEU A 78 20.86 13.81 17.66
N GLN A 79 22.02 14.42 17.90
CA GLN A 79 22.14 15.86 18.15
C GLN A 79 21.69 16.69 16.93
N LYS A 80 22.21 16.38 15.73
CA LYS A 80 21.89 17.12 14.50
C LYS A 80 20.40 17.05 14.13
N LYS A 81 19.72 15.99 14.58
CA LYS A 81 18.27 15.80 14.38
C LYS A 81 17.43 16.35 15.53
N HIS A 82 18.04 17.07 16.47
CA HIS A 82 17.38 17.66 17.64
C HIS A 82 16.64 16.63 18.49
N LEU A 83 17.11 15.37 18.46
CA LEU A 83 16.66 14.32 19.38
C LEU A 83 17.46 14.40 20.68
N TRP A 84 18.75 14.74 20.59
CA TRP A 84 19.61 14.94 21.74
C TRP A 84 19.97 16.41 21.96
N GLU A 85 19.95 16.80 23.23
CA GLU A 85 20.55 18.03 23.75
C GLU A 85 21.92 17.72 24.35
N VAL A 86 22.79 18.73 24.37
CA VAL A 86 24.16 18.62 24.87
C VAL A 86 24.44 19.79 25.80
N GLU A 87 24.82 19.50 27.04
CA GLU A 87 25.23 20.46 28.05
C GLU A 87 26.73 20.28 28.38
N GLY A 88 27.46 21.38 28.52
CA GLY A 88 28.91 21.33 28.78
C GLY A 88 29.74 20.85 27.58
N GLY A 89 29.21 20.90 26.36
CA GLY A 89 29.91 20.55 25.11
C GLY A 89 30.74 21.69 24.51
N GLU A 90 30.95 22.77 25.25
CA GLU A 90 31.76 23.92 24.82
C GLU A 90 33.20 23.46 24.58
N GLY A 91 33.70 23.61 23.36
CA GLY A 91 35.05 23.18 22.98
C GLY A 91 35.16 21.79 22.33
N VAL A 92 34.03 21.10 22.06
CA VAL A 92 34.07 19.84 21.29
C VAL A 92 34.62 20.11 19.88
N ALA A 93 35.80 19.58 19.61
CA ALA A 93 36.46 19.68 18.31
C ALA A 93 35.86 18.68 17.32
N PHE A 94 35.72 19.11 16.06
CA PHE A 94 35.27 18.27 14.95
C PHE A 94 36.49 17.76 14.18
N ALA A 95 36.45 16.52 13.71
CA ALA A 95 37.55 15.99 12.91
C ALA A 95 37.64 16.71 11.55
N ASP A 96 38.79 17.25 11.17
CA ASP A 96 38.98 18.18 10.03
C ASP A 96 38.50 17.67 8.64
N ALA A 97 38.22 16.36 8.49
CA ALA A 97 37.69 15.77 7.27
C ALA A 97 36.22 15.26 7.39
N LYS A 98 35.63 15.26 8.59
CA LYS A 98 34.33 14.64 8.90
C LYS A 98 33.47 15.60 9.72
N ARG A 99 32.19 15.77 9.36
CA ARG A 99 31.26 16.72 10.03
C ARG A 99 30.87 16.34 11.47
N TRP A 100 31.55 15.39 12.11
CA TRP A 100 31.21 14.86 13.46
C TRP A 100 32.39 15.01 14.44
N PRO A 101 32.13 14.99 15.77
CA PRO A 101 33.15 15.22 16.80
C PRO A 101 34.30 14.22 16.75
N SER A 102 35.50 14.62 17.19
CA SER A 102 36.59 13.67 17.43
C SER A 102 36.35 12.86 18.70
N VAL A 103 36.79 11.59 18.69
CA VAL A 103 36.71 10.69 19.85
C VAL A 103 37.40 11.33 21.06
N ASP A 104 38.67 11.73 20.89
CA ASP A 104 39.48 12.36 21.93
C ASP A 104 38.81 13.59 22.56
N SER A 105 38.12 14.40 21.76
CA SER A 105 37.47 15.60 22.26
C SER A 105 36.21 15.29 23.06
N LEU A 106 35.39 14.32 22.61
CA LEU A 106 34.22 13.89 23.36
C LEU A 106 34.60 13.19 24.66
N GLU A 107 35.68 12.40 24.66
CA GLU A 107 36.17 11.73 25.86
C GLU A 107 36.77 12.69 26.88
N SER A 108 37.53 13.68 26.41
CA SER A 108 38.15 14.68 27.28
C SER A 108 37.13 15.61 27.93
N ILE A 109 36.12 16.05 27.17
CA ILE A 109 35.09 16.99 27.65
C ILE A 109 34.01 16.26 28.46
N ASP A 110 33.68 15.03 28.06
CA ASP A 110 32.64 14.18 28.65
C ASP A 110 31.32 14.94 28.89
N PRO A 111 30.70 15.52 27.84
CA PRO A 111 29.54 16.37 28.00
C PRO A 111 28.33 15.59 28.53
N LEU A 112 27.37 16.32 29.11
CA LEU A 112 26.06 15.77 29.44
C LEU A 112 25.21 15.72 28.17
N VAL A 113 24.60 14.57 27.91
CA VAL A 113 23.84 14.29 26.69
C VAL A 113 22.57 13.55 27.05
N GLY A 114 21.49 13.84 26.35
CA GLY A 114 20.19 13.23 26.63
C GLY A 114 19.12 13.68 25.67
N LEU A 115 17.92 13.10 25.80
CA LEU A 115 16.76 13.56 25.04
C LEU A 115 16.45 15.03 25.33
N SER A 116 15.84 15.70 24.35
CA SER A 116 15.27 17.03 24.60
C SER A 116 14.31 16.99 25.78
N GLU A 117 14.26 18.08 26.56
CA GLU A 117 13.40 18.14 27.75
C GLU A 117 11.93 17.81 27.41
N GLN A 118 11.43 18.37 26.31
CA GLN A 118 10.07 18.12 25.82
C GLN A 118 9.84 16.64 25.50
N ASP A 119 10.75 15.99 24.77
CA ASP A 119 10.58 14.58 24.39
C ASP A 119 10.69 13.66 25.63
N TYR A 120 11.60 13.96 26.55
CA TYR A 120 11.75 13.20 27.79
C TYR A 120 10.49 13.25 28.65
N LEU A 121 9.91 14.45 28.84
CA LEU A 121 8.68 14.62 29.61
C LEU A 121 7.48 13.93 28.95
N LEU A 122 7.37 14.02 27.63
CA LEU A 122 6.35 13.30 26.86
C LEU A 122 6.42 11.79 27.12
N LEU A 123 7.61 11.20 26.97
CA LEU A 123 7.82 9.76 27.09
C LEU A 123 7.63 9.25 28.53
N GLY A 124 7.98 10.05 29.53
CA GLY A 124 7.77 9.71 30.94
C GLY A 124 6.36 9.99 31.45
N GLY A 125 5.59 10.84 30.77
CA GLY A 125 4.28 11.32 31.23
C GLY A 125 3.07 10.61 30.60
N ASP A 126 3.19 10.13 29.35
CA ASP A 126 2.08 9.52 28.62
C ASP A 126 2.48 8.15 28.04
N PHE A 127 1.94 7.10 28.64
CA PHE A 127 2.19 5.71 28.26
C PHE A 127 1.81 5.41 26.80
N GLU A 128 0.66 5.90 26.33
CA GLU A 128 0.19 5.59 24.97
C GLU A 128 1.06 6.26 23.93
N GLN A 129 1.45 7.51 24.17
CA GLN A 129 2.33 8.23 23.27
C GLN A 129 3.74 7.63 23.26
N ALA A 130 4.27 7.24 24.43
CA ALA A 130 5.55 6.54 24.51
C ALA A 130 5.54 5.21 23.76
N ALA A 131 4.49 4.40 23.93
CA ALA A 131 4.35 3.13 23.23
C ALA A 131 4.25 3.34 21.71
N TRP A 132 3.53 4.36 21.23
CA TRP A 132 3.45 4.69 19.80
C TRP A 132 4.81 5.08 19.22
N VAL A 133 5.58 5.91 19.94
CA VAL A 133 6.93 6.32 19.54
C VAL A 133 7.87 5.12 19.44
N VAL A 134 7.83 4.23 20.44
CA VAL A 134 8.64 3.00 20.46
C VAL A 134 8.24 2.07 19.31
N ASP A 135 6.95 1.79 19.12
CA ASP A 135 6.48 0.95 18.00
C ASP A 135 6.89 1.54 16.64
N THR A 136 6.87 2.87 16.50
CA THR A 136 7.31 3.54 15.27
C THR A 136 8.81 3.33 15.05
N ALA A 137 9.65 3.51 16.08
CA ALA A 137 11.09 3.27 15.97
C ALA A 137 11.40 1.80 15.62
N LEU A 138 10.67 0.85 16.22
CA LEU A 138 10.78 -0.58 15.91
C LEU A 138 10.40 -0.89 14.47
N LEU A 139 9.27 -0.35 14.00
CA LEU A 139 8.80 -0.54 12.63
C LEU A 139 9.79 0.04 11.60
N LEU A 140 10.30 1.25 11.87
CA LEU A 140 11.18 1.95 10.95
C LEU A 140 12.59 1.36 10.89
N PHE A 141 13.13 0.85 12.00
CA PHE A 141 14.57 0.50 12.05
C PHE A 141 14.86 -0.96 12.38
N PHE A 142 13.93 -1.66 13.03
CA PHE A 142 14.11 -3.01 13.55
C PHE A 142 13.08 -3.97 12.97
N THR A 143 12.93 -4.01 11.63
CA THR A 143 12.08 -4.96 10.92
C THR A 143 12.91 -5.75 9.90
N PRO A 144 13.08 -7.08 10.05
CA PRO A 144 12.52 -7.91 11.13
C PRO A 144 13.15 -7.58 12.49
N ARG A 145 12.35 -7.74 13.56
CA ARG A 145 12.79 -7.41 14.91
C ARG A 145 13.76 -8.45 15.44
N PRO A 146 14.99 -8.07 15.86
CA PRO A 146 15.92 -9.00 16.48
C PRO A 146 15.31 -9.67 17.72
N PRO A 147 15.55 -10.96 17.95
CA PRO A 147 15.19 -11.62 19.20
C PRO A 147 15.82 -10.88 20.39
N ARG A 148 15.14 -10.86 21.54
CA ARG A 148 15.60 -10.22 22.79
C ARG A 148 15.77 -8.70 22.75
N LEU A 149 15.61 -8.02 21.61
CA LEU A 149 15.77 -6.57 21.50
C LEU A 149 15.08 -5.82 22.65
N LEU A 150 13.76 -6.00 22.81
CA LEU A 150 13.01 -5.33 23.88
C LEU A 150 13.52 -5.69 25.27
N LYS A 151 13.90 -6.95 25.49
CA LYS A 151 14.41 -7.41 26.78
C LYS A 151 15.76 -6.76 27.13
N SER A 152 16.66 -6.61 26.16
CA SER A 152 17.96 -5.94 26.36
C SER A 152 17.81 -4.45 26.71
N PHE A 153 16.69 -3.82 26.35
CA PHE A 153 16.34 -2.45 26.77
C PHE A 153 15.38 -2.38 27.95
N GLY A 154 14.92 -3.50 28.53
CA GLY A 154 13.91 -3.52 29.59
C GLY A 154 12.55 -2.94 29.16
N LEU A 155 12.18 -3.16 27.90
CA LEU A 155 10.92 -2.70 27.29
C LEU A 155 9.92 -3.85 27.06
N ASP A 156 10.26 -5.09 27.44
CA ASP A 156 9.41 -6.25 27.24
C ASP A 156 8.10 -6.20 28.04
N ASP A 157 8.15 -5.83 29.32
CA ASP A 157 6.94 -5.63 30.14
C ASP A 157 6.15 -4.39 29.68
N PHE A 158 6.85 -3.33 29.29
CA PHE A 158 6.25 -2.08 28.82
C PHE A 158 5.45 -2.27 27.53
N MET A 159 6.04 -2.96 26.54
CA MET A 159 5.37 -3.24 25.27
C MET A 159 4.42 -4.44 25.36
N GLY A 160 4.66 -5.37 26.30
CA GLY A 160 3.89 -6.59 26.49
C GLY A 160 3.65 -7.37 25.19
N GLU A 161 2.46 -7.96 25.05
CA GLU A 161 1.99 -8.59 23.80
C GLU A 161 1.58 -7.58 22.71
N ARG A 162 1.66 -6.27 22.99
CA ARG A 162 1.09 -5.19 22.15
C ARG A 162 2.06 -4.63 21.12
N ALA A 163 3.18 -5.29 20.84
CA ALA A 163 4.12 -4.82 19.82
C ALA A 163 3.42 -4.64 18.46
N GLY A 164 3.39 -3.42 17.94
CA GLY A 164 2.68 -3.00 16.72
C GLY A 164 1.23 -2.53 16.94
N ALA A 165 0.67 -2.69 18.14
CA ALA A 165 -0.71 -2.30 18.48
C ALA A 165 -0.82 -0.89 19.07
N ALA A 166 0.30 -0.27 19.47
CA ALA A 166 0.33 1.12 19.92
C ALA A 166 0.44 2.10 18.74
N MET A 167 0.73 1.60 17.53
CA MET A 167 0.71 2.41 16.32
C MET A 167 -0.65 3.13 16.15
N ARG A 168 -0.57 4.43 15.87
CA ARG A 168 -1.75 5.25 15.57
C ARG A 168 -1.79 5.67 14.10
N PRO A 169 -2.96 5.97 13.52
CA PRO A 169 -4.31 5.68 14.03
C PRO A 169 -4.52 4.19 14.37
N ALA A 170 -5.44 3.90 15.29
CA ALA A 170 -5.86 2.53 15.57
C ALA A 170 -6.79 2.02 14.46
N VAL A 171 -6.71 0.73 14.12
CA VAL A 171 -7.60 0.15 13.09
C VAL A 171 -9.07 0.34 13.51
N GLY A 172 -9.88 0.88 12.59
CA GLY A 172 -11.27 1.26 12.82
C GLY A 172 -11.47 2.68 13.35
N GLU A 173 -10.40 3.45 13.58
CA GLU A 173 -10.50 4.84 14.01
C GLU A 173 -11.15 5.71 12.94
N ILE A 174 -12.15 6.50 13.35
CA ILE A 174 -12.96 7.34 12.47
C ILE A 174 -12.59 8.81 12.66
N CYS A 175 -12.38 9.52 11.57
CA CYS A 175 -12.12 10.95 11.52
C CYS A 175 -13.12 11.64 10.61
N GLU A 176 -13.51 12.87 10.95
CA GLU A 176 -14.53 13.59 10.20
C GLU A 176 -14.10 13.89 8.75
N ASN A 177 -12.85 14.31 8.55
CA ASN A 177 -12.37 14.74 7.25
C ASN A 177 -10.83 14.66 7.16
N ARG A 178 -10.31 14.83 5.94
CA ARG A 178 -8.86 14.80 5.66
C ARG A 178 -8.05 15.85 6.41
N ARG A 179 -8.65 17.00 6.77
CA ARG A 179 -7.97 18.05 7.53
C ARG A 179 -7.72 17.57 8.96
N THR A 180 -8.74 17.05 9.64
CA THR A 180 -8.61 16.47 10.98
C THR A 180 -7.53 15.39 11.04
N ILE A 181 -7.49 14.49 10.05
CA ILE A 181 -6.45 13.45 9.95
C ILE A 181 -5.05 14.09 9.86
N SER A 182 -4.87 15.10 9.00
CA SER A 182 -3.57 15.77 8.82
C SER A 182 -3.12 16.61 10.01
N GLU A 183 -4.06 17.16 10.78
CA GLU A 183 -3.77 17.89 12.01
C GLU A 183 -3.25 16.93 13.09
N ILE A 184 -3.88 15.76 13.23
CA ILE A 184 -3.53 14.75 14.25
C ILE A 184 -2.25 13.99 13.87
N TYR A 185 -2.18 13.43 12.65
CA TYR A 185 -1.09 12.51 12.26
C TYR A 185 -0.09 13.12 11.28
N GLY A 186 -0.30 14.36 10.83
CA GLY A 186 0.54 14.97 9.79
C GLY A 186 0.22 14.46 8.39
N GLY A 187 1.15 14.70 7.46
CA GLY A 187 0.95 14.38 6.05
C GLY A 187 0.09 15.43 5.32
N ASN A 188 -0.16 15.17 4.04
CA ASN A 188 -0.92 16.06 3.17
C ASN A 188 -2.44 15.75 3.22
N ASN A 189 -3.30 16.77 3.17
CA ASN A 189 -4.75 16.61 3.23
C ASN A 189 -5.47 16.65 1.87
N THR A 190 -4.74 16.82 0.77
CA THR A 190 -5.26 16.84 -0.60
C THR A 190 -4.84 15.62 -1.41
N THR A 191 -3.64 15.09 -1.23
CA THR A 191 -3.13 13.96 -2.02
C THR A 191 -3.68 12.62 -1.51
N GLY A 192 -3.98 11.71 -2.43
CA GLY A 192 -4.47 10.37 -2.13
C GLY A 192 -3.41 9.47 -1.49
N ILE A 193 -2.13 9.70 -1.78
CA ILE A 193 -0.99 8.95 -1.24
C ILE A 193 -0.08 9.94 -0.51
N THR A 194 0.16 9.73 0.79
CA THR A 194 1.01 10.63 1.58
C THR A 194 1.55 9.94 2.83
N PRO A 195 2.83 10.12 3.19
CA PRO A 195 3.32 9.66 4.49
C PRO A 195 2.82 10.55 5.62
N PHE A 196 2.54 9.94 6.77
CA PHE A 196 2.25 10.67 8.00
C PHE A 196 3.55 11.16 8.67
N ALA A 197 3.41 11.87 9.80
CA ALA A 197 4.50 12.37 10.63
C ALA A 197 5.49 11.26 11.02
N ASP A 198 4.98 10.06 11.30
CA ASP A 198 5.75 8.85 11.62
C ASP A 198 6.44 8.19 10.40
N GLY A 199 6.30 8.75 9.20
CA GLY A 199 6.95 8.25 7.99
C GLY A 199 6.31 7.01 7.38
N VAL A 200 5.23 6.50 7.97
CA VAL A 200 4.48 5.38 7.42
C VAL A 200 3.48 5.91 6.39
N LEU A 201 3.45 5.27 5.22
CA LEU A 201 2.63 5.69 4.10
C LEU A 201 1.13 5.49 4.43
N ALA A 202 0.32 6.47 4.08
CA ALA A 202 -1.14 6.36 4.08
C ALA A 202 -1.67 6.56 2.66
N VAL A 203 -2.64 5.73 2.30
CA VAL A 203 -3.39 5.82 1.05
C VAL A 203 -4.86 6.00 1.37
N PHE A 204 -5.55 6.79 0.55
CA PHE A 204 -6.93 7.18 0.79
C PHE A 204 -7.78 6.86 -0.42
N SER A 205 -8.86 6.14 -0.16
CA SER A 205 -9.81 5.65 -1.15
C SER A 205 -11.20 6.25 -0.87
N ASP A 206 -11.78 6.88 -1.87
CA ASP A 206 -13.12 7.48 -1.85
C ASP A 206 -13.91 6.85 -2.98
N ASP A 207 -14.95 6.07 -2.66
CA ASP A 207 -15.80 5.40 -3.67
C ASP A 207 -16.49 6.40 -4.61
N ASN A 208 -16.67 7.65 -4.16
CA ASN A 208 -17.22 8.74 -4.96
C ASN A 208 -16.13 9.69 -5.49
N GLY A 209 -14.86 9.34 -5.27
CA GLY A 209 -13.71 10.09 -5.74
C GLY A 209 -13.50 9.98 -7.26
N PRO A 210 -12.49 10.66 -7.80
CA PRO A 210 -12.17 10.60 -9.22
C PRO A 210 -11.71 9.20 -9.68
N TYR A 211 -11.47 8.27 -8.75
CA TYR A 211 -10.96 6.94 -9.03
C TYR A 211 -11.92 5.88 -8.49
N ALA A 212 -12.27 4.91 -9.33
CA ALA A 212 -13.03 3.73 -8.93
C ALA A 212 -12.07 2.66 -8.38
N ASP A 213 -11.60 2.88 -7.16
CA ASP A 213 -10.94 1.81 -6.42
C ASP A 213 -11.94 0.67 -6.22
N SER A 214 -11.45 -0.57 -6.24
CA SER A 214 -12.32 -1.73 -6.21
C SER A 214 -11.76 -2.84 -5.34
N ARG A 215 -12.65 -3.63 -4.76
CA ARG A 215 -12.30 -4.91 -4.14
C ARG A 215 -12.25 -5.99 -5.19
N ILE A 216 -11.14 -6.72 -5.22
CA ILE A 216 -10.94 -7.87 -6.09
C ILE A 216 -11.83 -9.01 -5.57
N PRO A 217 -12.75 -9.55 -6.38
CA PRO A 217 -13.58 -10.69 -5.99
C PRO A 217 -12.72 -11.89 -5.56
N GLU A 218 -13.27 -12.75 -4.70
CA GLU A 218 -12.62 -13.94 -4.10
C GLU A 218 -11.54 -13.66 -3.06
N THR A 219 -10.71 -12.61 -3.23
CA THR A 219 -9.64 -12.29 -2.26
C THR A 219 -9.99 -11.15 -1.32
N ASN A 220 -10.93 -10.29 -1.71
CA ASN A 220 -11.22 -9.01 -1.04
C ASN A 220 -9.99 -8.08 -0.95
N TRP A 221 -8.98 -8.31 -1.80
CA TRP A 221 -7.83 -7.41 -1.94
C TRP A 221 -8.24 -6.13 -2.64
N ILE A 222 -7.42 -5.10 -2.55
CA ILE A 222 -7.76 -3.75 -3.01
C ILE A 222 -7.00 -3.49 -4.31
N ALA A 223 -7.73 -3.12 -5.36
CA ALA A 223 -7.17 -2.54 -6.57
C ALA A 223 -7.20 -1.02 -6.41
N TYR A 224 -6.09 -0.45 -5.96
CA TYR A 224 -5.94 0.97 -5.64
C TYR A 224 -5.32 1.74 -6.81
N THR A 225 -5.97 2.80 -7.25
CA THR A 225 -5.53 3.60 -8.40
C THR A 225 -4.37 4.53 -8.01
N GLY A 226 -3.35 4.62 -8.87
CA GLY A 226 -2.13 5.38 -8.61
C GLY A 226 -2.31 6.90 -8.57
N ASP A 227 -1.22 7.59 -8.22
CA ASP A 227 -1.14 9.05 -8.17
C ASP A 227 -1.02 9.67 -9.58
N GLY A 228 -1.66 10.82 -9.78
CA GLY A 228 -1.71 11.56 -11.05
C GLY A 228 -3.13 11.69 -11.60
N LEU A 229 -3.61 12.95 -11.69
CA LEU A 229 -5.00 13.30 -12.04
C LEU A 229 -5.25 13.49 -13.54
N SER A 230 -4.26 13.94 -14.31
CA SER A 230 -4.37 14.19 -15.75
C SER A 230 -3.23 13.52 -16.51
N GLY A 231 -3.54 12.97 -17.68
CA GLY A 231 -2.57 12.28 -18.55
C GLY A 231 -2.01 10.98 -17.97
N ASP A 232 -1.08 10.37 -18.71
CA ASP A 232 -0.42 9.13 -18.30
C ASP A 232 0.30 9.30 -16.96
N GLN A 233 -0.02 8.43 -16.00
CA GLN A 233 0.66 8.41 -14.72
C GLN A 233 2.12 8.00 -14.88
N ILE A 234 2.96 8.60 -14.06
CA ILE A 234 4.41 8.36 -14.03
C ILE A 234 4.85 7.85 -12.66
N MET A 235 5.97 7.14 -12.61
CA MET A 235 6.55 6.61 -11.36
C MET A 235 7.26 7.70 -10.55
N ALA A 236 6.48 8.69 -10.10
CA ALA A 236 6.93 9.82 -9.30
C ALA A 236 5.97 10.06 -8.12
N ARG A 237 6.39 10.88 -7.15
CA ARG A 237 5.56 11.30 -6.00
C ARG A 237 4.89 10.10 -5.30
N GLY A 238 3.55 10.07 -5.21
CA GLY A 238 2.82 8.99 -4.53
C GLY A 238 3.14 7.61 -5.10
N ASN A 239 3.23 7.47 -6.43
CA ASN A 239 3.60 6.20 -7.06
C ASN A 239 5.01 5.75 -6.68
N LYS A 240 5.95 6.70 -6.55
CA LYS A 240 7.31 6.38 -6.09
C LYS A 240 7.33 5.90 -4.63
N SER A 241 6.46 6.46 -3.78
CA SER A 241 6.28 5.97 -2.41
C SER A 241 5.67 4.57 -2.37
N MET A 242 4.70 4.28 -3.23
CA MET A 242 4.11 2.94 -3.36
C MET A 242 5.13 1.90 -3.86
N GLU A 243 5.95 2.25 -4.86
CA GLU A 243 7.05 1.42 -5.35
C GLU A 243 8.07 1.12 -4.25
N LEU A 244 8.40 2.12 -3.43
CA LEU A 244 9.28 1.92 -2.27
C LEU A 244 8.66 0.95 -1.26
N CYS A 245 7.37 1.10 -0.96
CA CYS A 245 6.65 0.16 -0.08
C CYS A 245 6.64 -1.28 -0.64
N GLN A 246 6.46 -1.45 -1.95
CA GLN A 246 6.55 -2.75 -2.62
C GLN A 246 7.96 -3.35 -2.48
N LYS A 247 8.98 -2.59 -2.87
CA LYS A 247 10.39 -3.03 -2.83
C LYS A 247 10.84 -3.40 -1.41
N GLU A 248 10.46 -2.60 -0.42
CA GLU A 248 10.83 -2.82 0.98
C GLU A 248 9.87 -3.79 1.70
N ARG A 249 8.82 -4.29 1.03
CA ARG A 249 7.73 -5.08 1.62
C ARG A 249 7.22 -4.47 2.92
N ARG A 250 6.85 -3.19 2.87
CA ARG A 250 6.33 -2.45 4.01
C ARG A 250 4.83 -2.33 3.94
N ALA A 251 4.19 -2.51 5.10
CA ALA A 251 2.79 -2.16 5.24
C ALA A 251 2.58 -0.64 5.16
N LEU A 252 1.42 -0.26 4.65
CA LEU A 252 0.90 1.09 4.59
C LEU A 252 -0.49 1.12 5.22
N ARG A 253 -0.97 2.32 5.53
CA ARG A 253 -2.32 2.54 6.05
C ARG A 253 -3.30 2.71 4.91
N TYR A 254 -4.35 1.91 4.86
CA TYR A 254 -5.46 2.10 3.93
C TYR A 254 -6.62 2.78 4.66
N TRP A 255 -6.93 4.00 4.22
CA TRP A 255 -8.08 4.77 4.67
C TRP A 255 -9.19 4.71 3.63
N HIS A 256 -10.41 4.48 4.11
CA HIS A 256 -11.61 4.42 3.28
C HIS A 256 -12.63 5.45 3.75
N LYS A 257 -13.31 6.08 2.80
CA LYS A 257 -14.38 7.03 3.08
C LYS A 257 -15.71 6.30 3.23
N LEU A 258 -16.32 6.44 4.38
CA LEU A 258 -17.62 5.90 4.71
C LEU A 258 -18.73 6.61 3.92
N SER A 259 -19.89 5.96 3.81
CA SER A 259 -21.06 6.50 3.11
C SER A 259 -21.60 7.80 3.71
N ASP A 260 -21.35 8.05 5.00
CA ASP A 260 -21.72 9.29 5.69
C ASP A 260 -20.70 10.43 5.51
N GLY A 261 -19.66 10.20 4.70
CA GLY A 261 -18.63 11.18 4.35
C GLY A 261 -17.42 11.21 5.29
N ARG A 262 -17.46 10.51 6.43
CA ARG A 262 -16.33 10.38 7.36
C ARG A 262 -15.28 9.41 6.81
N TRP A 263 -14.10 9.43 7.39
CA TRP A 263 -12.98 8.58 7.00
C TRP A 263 -12.67 7.57 8.10
N SER A 264 -12.44 6.32 7.74
CA SER A 264 -12.01 5.27 8.65
C SER A 264 -10.61 4.78 8.28
N PHE A 265 -9.71 4.64 9.25
CA PHE A 265 -8.51 3.83 9.05
C PHE A 265 -8.92 2.37 9.04
N GLU A 266 -9.22 1.84 7.86
CA GLU A 266 -9.89 0.56 7.73
C GLU A 266 -8.96 -0.62 8.01
N THR A 267 -7.75 -0.60 7.45
CA THR A 267 -6.80 -1.71 7.61
C THR A 267 -5.38 -1.28 7.28
N TRP A 268 -4.42 -2.01 7.84
CA TRP A 268 -3.08 -2.07 7.24
C TRP A 268 -3.16 -2.84 5.92
N ALA A 269 -2.31 -2.50 4.96
CA ALA A 269 -2.21 -3.25 3.72
C ALA A 269 -0.76 -3.30 3.22
N VAL A 270 -0.42 -4.32 2.45
CA VAL A 270 0.89 -4.46 1.80
C VAL A 270 0.71 -4.51 0.29
N VAL A 271 1.62 -3.87 -0.45
CA VAL A 271 1.64 -3.93 -1.91
C VAL A 271 2.10 -5.32 -2.34
N VAL A 272 1.24 -6.05 -3.05
CA VAL A 272 1.53 -7.41 -3.55
C VAL A 272 1.82 -7.44 -5.05
N GLN A 273 1.39 -6.42 -5.80
CA GLN A 273 1.69 -6.30 -7.24
C GLN A 273 1.42 -4.87 -7.70
N CYS A 274 2.12 -4.43 -8.74
CA CYS A 274 1.80 -3.21 -9.47
C CYS A 274 1.42 -3.55 -10.92
N ARG A 275 0.32 -2.97 -11.40
CA ARG A 275 -0.14 -3.14 -12.78
C ARG A 275 -0.30 -1.78 -13.46
N ARG A 276 -0.31 -1.78 -14.79
CA ARG A 276 -0.67 -0.60 -15.59
C ARG A 276 -1.88 -0.93 -16.44
N ARG A 277 -2.93 -0.11 -16.35
CA ARG A 277 -4.15 -0.26 -17.12
C ARG A 277 -4.54 1.04 -17.80
N TRP A 278 -5.52 0.95 -18.67
CA TRP A 278 -6.23 2.13 -19.17
C TRP A 278 -7.25 2.59 -18.13
N GLY A 279 -7.31 3.91 -17.96
CA GLY A 279 -8.32 4.58 -17.15
C GLY A 279 -8.71 5.90 -17.80
N VAL A 280 -9.53 6.65 -17.09
CA VAL A 280 -10.02 7.96 -17.50
C VAL A 280 -9.52 8.98 -16.50
N ASP A 281 -8.96 10.07 -17.00
CA ASP A 281 -8.44 11.15 -16.20
C ASP A 281 -9.55 12.14 -15.77
N GLN A 282 -9.22 13.13 -14.94
CA GLN A 282 -10.22 14.09 -14.45
C GLN A 282 -10.87 14.93 -15.58
N ASP A 283 -10.20 15.04 -16.72
CA ASP A 283 -10.67 15.75 -17.92
C ASP A 283 -11.47 14.82 -18.87
N LYS A 284 -11.82 13.62 -18.38
CA LYS A 284 -12.50 12.56 -19.14
C LYS A 284 -11.69 12.04 -20.33
N LYS A 285 -10.36 12.21 -20.32
CA LYS A 285 -9.48 11.71 -21.37
C LYS A 285 -8.90 10.36 -20.99
N GLN A 286 -8.60 9.56 -22.00
CA GLN A 286 -7.92 8.29 -21.80
C GLN A 286 -6.50 8.54 -21.31
N ARG A 287 -6.09 7.73 -20.33
CA ARG A 287 -4.73 7.72 -19.82
C ARG A 287 -4.32 6.32 -19.39
N LYS A 288 -3.02 6.10 -19.28
CA LYS A 288 -2.47 4.95 -18.57
C LYS A 288 -2.32 5.29 -17.09
N GLU A 289 -2.86 4.44 -16.24
CA GLU A 289 -2.77 4.58 -14.79
C GLU A 289 -2.18 3.33 -14.13
N PHE A 290 -1.53 3.53 -12.99
CA PHE A 290 -1.08 2.44 -12.15
C PHE A 290 -2.24 1.90 -11.33
N VAL A 291 -2.23 0.59 -11.10
CA VAL A 291 -3.10 -0.07 -10.14
C VAL A 291 -2.24 -0.86 -9.18
N TRP A 292 -2.22 -0.39 -7.95
CA TRP A 292 -1.53 -1.01 -6.84
C TRP A 292 -2.45 -2.05 -6.21
N ILE A 293 -2.03 -3.31 -6.25
CA ILE A 293 -2.77 -4.41 -5.64
C ILE A 293 -2.34 -4.47 -4.18
N LEU A 294 -3.26 -4.19 -3.26
CA LEU A 294 -3.01 -4.16 -1.83
C LEU A 294 -3.70 -5.33 -1.15
N ALA A 295 -2.93 -6.13 -0.42
CA ALA A 295 -3.48 -7.18 0.44
C ALA A 295 -3.67 -6.64 1.86
N PRO A 296 -4.90 -6.67 2.42
CA PRO A 296 -5.15 -6.32 3.81
C PRO A 296 -4.36 -7.21 4.78
N VAL A 297 -3.78 -6.62 5.82
CA VAL A 297 -3.10 -7.29 6.93
C VAL A 297 -3.55 -6.68 8.26
N SER A 298 -3.52 -7.46 9.34
CA SER A 298 -3.98 -7.01 10.66
C SER A 298 -3.00 -6.09 11.39
N SER A 299 -1.73 -6.07 10.97
CA SER A 299 -0.64 -5.37 11.66
C SER A 299 0.41 -4.92 10.64
N PRO A 300 1.16 -3.84 10.92
CA PRO A 300 2.29 -3.45 10.09
C PRO A 300 3.48 -4.42 10.18
N LEU A 301 3.48 -5.35 11.13
CA LEU A 301 4.59 -6.25 11.39
C LEU A 301 4.55 -7.50 10.50
N PRO A 302 5.59 -7.77 9.69
CA PRO A 302 5.62 -8.94 8.80
C PRO A 302 5.43 -10.29 9.50
N SER A 303 5.86 -10.41 10.76
CA SER A 303 5.73 -11.65 11.55
C SER A 303 4.28 -12.02 11.86
N LEU A 304 3.34 -11.08 11.74
CA LEU A 304 1.91 -11.30 12.00
C LEU A 304 1.09 -11.46 10.72
N TRP A 305 1.73 -11.44 9.55
CA TRP A 305 1.02 -11.57 8.28
C TRP A 305 0.63 -13.02 8.00
N PRO A 306 -0.56 -13.27 7.44
CA PRO A 306 -0.95 -14.63 7.03
C PRO A 306 0.03 -15.20 6.00
N GLN A 307 0.33 -16.50 6.10
CA GLN A 307 1.24 -17.17 5.16
C GLN A 307 0.81 -17.00 3.69
N SER A 308 -0.49 -16.94 3.42
CA SER A 308 -1.02 -16.68 2.08
C SER A 308 -0.57 -15.33 1.48
N ILE A 309 -0.37 -14.31 2.32
CA ILE A 309 0.13 -13.01 1.89
C ILE A 309 1.65 -13.08 1.68
N ILE A 310 2.38 -13.77 2.57
CA ILE A 310 3.82 -14.00 2.41
C ILE A 310 4.12 -14.73 1.10
N ASP A 311 3.35 -15.75 0.77
CA ASP A 311 3.50 -16.50 -0.49
C ASP A 311 3.25 -15.59 -1.70
N ALA A 312 2.21 -14.74 -1.66
CA ALA A 312 1.93 -13.79 -2.73
C ALA A 312 3.06 -12.75 -2.90
N LEU A 313 3.64 -12.26 -1.80
CA LEU A 313 4.79 -11.36 -1.85
C LEU A 313 6.05 -12.03 -2.40
N ASN A 314 6.19 -13.35 -2.23
CA ASN A 314 7.29 -14.12 -2.80
C ASN A 314 7.09 -14.45 -4.29
N GLU A 315 5.85 -14.47 -4.76
CA GLU A 315 5.50 -14.58 -6.19
C GLU A 315 5.65 -13.25 -6.95
N ASP A 316 5.64 -12.11 -6.27
CA ASP A 316 5.84 -10.78 -6.87
C ASP A 316 7.27 -10.60 -7.40
N ASP A 317 7.40 -10.32 -8.69
CA ASP A 317 8.68 -10.02 -9.34
C ASP A 317 9.09 -8.54 -9.23
N GLY A 318 8.20 -7.69 -8.68
CA GLY A 318 8.41 -6.26 -8.54
C GLY A 318 8.32 -5.50 -9.88
N VAL A 319 7.95 -6.17 -10.97
CA VAL A 319 7.81 -5.57 -12.30
C VAL A 319 6.37 -5.11 -12.50
N VAL A 320 6.21 -3.93 -13.09
CA VAL A 320 4.88 -3.42 -13.45
C VAL A 320 4.29 -4.29 -14.56
N GLN A 321 3.17 -4.94 -14.27
CA GLN A 321 2.44 -5.76 -15.24
C GLN A 321 1.60 -4.84 -16.14
N ASP A 322 2.04 -4.64 -17.40
CA ASP A 322 1.38 -3.69 -18.32
C ASP A 322 0.25 -4.33 -19.14
N ASP A 323 -0.97 -4.22 -18.63
CA ASP A 323 -2.18 -4.70 -19.28
C ASP A 323 -2.57 -3.83 -20.50
N THR A 324 -2.02 -2.62 -20.64
CA THR A 324 -2.30 -1.71 -21.77
C THR A 324 -1.74 -2.21 -23.09
N LEU A 325 -0.73 -3.09 -23.04
CA LEU A 325 -0.18 -3.75 -24.23
C LEU A 325 -1.15 -4.78 -24.81
N SER A 326 -1.97 -5.38 -23.94
CA SER A 326 -2.91 -6.46 -24.29
C SER A 326 -4.34 -5.96 -24.49
N ALA A 327 -4.70 -4.76 -24.04
CA ALA A 327 -6.05 -4.23 -24.21
C ALA A 327 -6.01 -2.82 -24.82
N PRO A 328 -6.85 -2.50 -25.82
CA PRO A 328 -7.05 -1.11 -26.25
C PRO A 328 -7.68 -0.27 -25.12
N PRO A 329 -7.51 1.06 -25.16
CA PRO A 329 -8.01 1.95 -24.13
C PRO A 329 -9.52 1.92 -23.88
N ASP A 330 -9.93 2.30 -22.67
CA ASP A 330 -11.34 2.45 -22.26
C ASP A 330 -12.01 3.56 -23.07
N GLY A 331 -12.85 3.19 -24.03
CA GLY A 331 -13.51 4.13 -24.92
C GLY A 331 -14.61 4.90 -24.22
N LEU A 332 -14.30 6.12 -23.73
CA LEU A 332 -15.34 7.11 -23.43
C LEU A 332 -15.07 8.53 -23.94
N ASN A 333 -13.92 8.84 -24.53
CA ASN A 333 -13.70 10.07 -25.31
C ASN A 333 -12.37 10.01 -26.09
N GLY A 334 -12.04 8.82 -26.60
CA GLY A 334 -11.12 8.81 -27.73
C GLY A 334 -11.88 9.44 -28.89
N THR A 335 -11.46 10.62 -29.33
CA THR A 335 -11.33 10.83 -30.78
C THR A 335 -10.35 9.76 -31.27
N TRP A 336 -10.84 8.52 -31.38
CA TRP A 336 -10.56 7.76 -32.57
C TRP A 336 -11.02 8.72 -33.65
N GLU A 337 -10.10 9.18 -34.50
CA GLU A 337 -10.51 9.77 -35.77
C GLU A 337 -11.68 8.93 -36.28
N GLU A 338 -12.72 9.59 -36.80
CA GLU A 338 -13.89 8.96 -37.43
C GLU A 338 -13.46 8.16 -38.69
N GLY A 339 -12.54 7.23 -38.51
CA GLY A 339 -12.17 6.16 -39.39
C GLY A 339 -12.76 4.89 -38.79
N GLU A 340 -13.63 4.26 -39.57
CA GLU A 340 -14.41 3.08 -39.25
C GLU A 340 -13.55 1.90 -38.75
N VAL A 341 -13.17 1.86 -37.47
CA VAL A 341 -12.72 0.60 -36.87
C VAL A 341 -13.96 -0.23 -36.57
N ASN A 342 -14.22 -1.22 -37.42
CA ASN A 342 -15.35 -2.12 -37.33
C ASN A 342 -15.41 -2.79 -35.95
N VAL A 343 -16.57 -2.72 -35.27
CA VAL A 343 -16.81 -3.37 -33.96
C VAL A 343 -16.41 -4.86 -33.99
N LYS A 344 -16.55 -5.50 -35.16
CA LYS A 344 -16.12 -6.87 -35.42
C LYS A 344 -14.62 -7.06 -35.21
N GLU A 345 -13.78 -6.18 -35.75
CA GLU A 345 -12.32 -6.25 -35.62
C GLU A 345 -11.86 -6.01 -34.17
N LYS A 346 -12.49 -5.07 -33.47
CA LYS A 346 -12.23 -4.82 -32.04
C LYS A 346 -12.53 -6.08 -31.21
N TYR A 347 -13.69 -6.69 -31.45
CA TYR A 347 -14.07 -7.93 -30.78
C TYR A 347 -13.09 -9.07 -31.07
N GLN A 348 -12.69 -9.25 -32.33
CA GLN A 348 -11.76 -10.30 -32.73
C GLN A 348 -10.40 -10.13 -32.05
N LYS A 349 -9.88 -8.90 -31.99
CA LYS A 349 -8.61 -8.58 -31.31
C LYS A 349 -8.69 -8.89 -29.82
N LEU A 350 -9.71 -8.38 -29.13
CA LEU A 350 -9.93 -8.64 -27.70
C LEU A 350 -10.13 -10.13 -27.40
N SER A 351 -10.89 -10.84 -28.24
CA SER A 351 -11.14 -12.28 -28.10
C SER A 351 -9.89 -13.11 -28.31
N LYS A 352 -9.04 -12.76 -29.27
CA LYS A 352 -7.75 -13.43 -29.47
C LYS A 352 -6.86 -13.31 -28.24
N ILE A 353 -6.75 -12.10 -27.70
CA ILE A 353 -5.95 -11.81 -26.52
C ILE A 353 -6.50 -12.57 -25.30
N ALA A 354 -7.81 -12.53 -25.08
CA ALA A 354 -8.47 -13.27 -24.01
C ALA A 354 -8.18 -14.77 -24.08
N ARG A 355 -8.15 -15.37 -25.28
CA ARG A 355 -7.77 -16.79 -25.45
C ARG A 355 -6.29 -17.05 -25.17
N GLU A 356 -5.38 -16.23 -25.69
CA GLU A 356 -3.94 -16.38 -25.44
C GLU A 356 -3.63 -16.29 -23.94
N VAL A 357 -4.25 -15.32 -23.27
CA VAL A 357 -4.19 -15.14 -21.83
C VAL A 357 -4.78 -16.34 -21.07
N ALA A 358 -5.89 -16.91 -21.55
CA ALA A 358 -6.49 -18.11 -20.96
C ALA A 358 -5.66 -19.39 -21.21
N LEU A 359 -4.80 -19.43 -22.23
CA LEU A 359 -3.97 -20.58 -22.60
C LEU A 359 -2.63 -20.66 -21.84
N LYS A 360 -2.08 -19.54 -21.33
CA LYS A 360 -0.84 -19.53 -20.51
C LYS A 360 -0.99 -20.21 -19.13
N ARG A 361 -1.97 -21.09 -18.96
CA ARG A 361 -2.34 -21.80 -17.74
C ARG A 361 -1.48 -23.04 -17.54
N GLU A 362 -0.53 -22.99 -16.60
CA GLU A 362 -0.07 -24.22 -15.95
C GLU A 362 0.40 -24.09 -14.49
N GLN A 363 0.48 -22.88 -13.92
CA GLN A 363 0.88 -22.73 -12.51
C GLN A 363 -0.25 -22.16 -11.64
N LYS A 364 -0.60 -22.92 -10.60
CA LYS A 364 -1.47 -22.47 -9.50
C LYS A 364 -0.70 -21.46 -8.64
N SER A 365 -0.59 -20.22 -9.12
CA SER A 365 -0.11 -19.08 -8.34
C SER A 365 -1.25 -18.52 -7.48
N ARG A 366 -0.96 -18.02 -6.28
CA ARG A 366 -1.96 -17.33 -5.43
C ARG A 366 -2.30 -15.93 -5.95
N ILE A 367 -1.47 -15.33 -6.80
CA ILE A 367 -1.82 -14.14 -7.62
C ILE A 367 -2.90 -14.49 -8.67
N SER A 368 -3.22 -15.77 -8.92
CA SER A 368 -4.21 -16.17 -9.94
C SER A 368 -5.59 -15.53 -9.80
N ALA A 369 -6.02 -15.12 -8.60
CA ALA A 369 -7.27 -14.37 -8.43
C ALA A 369 -7.15 -12.91 -8.90
N VAL A 370 -6.02 -12.26 -8.61
CA VAL A 370 -5.67 -10.94 -9.15
C VAL A 370 -5.58 -11.02 -10.67
N GLU A 371 -4.83 -11.98 -11.19
CA GLU A 371 -4.74 -12.19 -12.63
C GLU A 371 -6.13 -12.41 -13.23
N ARG A 372 -6.94 -13.32 -12.68
CA ARG A 372 -8.29 -13.59 -13.16
C ARG A 372 -9.15 -12.33 -13.18
N TYR A 373 -9.09 -11.50 -12.15
CA TYR A 373 -9.82 -10.23 -12.13
C TYR A 373 -9.46 -9.32 -13.31
N PHE A 374 -8.17 -9.10 -13.58
CA PHE A 374 -7.73 -8.26 -14.71
C PHE A 374 -7.88 -8.96 -16.08
N ARG A 375 -7.84 -10.30 -16.14
CA ARG A 375 -8.11 -11.08 -17.36
C ARG A 375 -9.59 -11.02 -17.75
N SER A 376 -10.46 -11.23 -16.76
CA SER A 376 -11.92 -11.13 -16.93
C SER A 376 -12.30 -9.75 -17.44
N TYR A 377 -11.55 -8.69 -17.13
CA TYR A 377 -11.77 -7.39 -17.71
C TYR A 377 -11.63 -7.35 -19.25
N ILE A 378 -10.60 -8.01 -19.83
CA ILE A 378 -10.45 -8.10 -21.31
C ILE A 378 -11.63 -8.87 -21.92
N SER A 379 -11.98 -10.01 -21.32
CA SER A 379 -13.09 -10.83 -21.80
C SER A 379 -14.44 -10.10 -21.67
N ARG A 380 -14.65 -9.38 -20.55
CA ARG A 380 -15.84 -8.55 -20.31
C ARG A 380 -15.93 -7.40 -21.32
N ARG A 381 -14.81 -6.72 -21.59
CA ARG A 381 -14.73 -5.67 -22.61
C ARG A 381 -15.14 -6.17 -23.98
N ALA A 382 -14.62 -7.33 -24.40
CA ALA A 382 -15.03 -7.92 -25.68
C ALA A 382 -16.55 -8.11 -25.75
N VAL A 383 -17.16 -8.57 -24.67
CA VAL A 383 -18.61 -8.78 -24.60
C VAL A 383 -19.37 -7.46 -24.59
N ILE A 384 -18.89 -6.42 -23.92
CA ILE A 384 -19.48 -5.08 -24.00
C ILE A 384 -19.46 -4.57 -25.45
N GLU A 385 -18.32 -4.66 -26.15
CA GLU A 385 -18.22 -4.27 -27.56
C GLU A 385 -19.18 -5.07 -28.46
N ARG A 386 -19.27 -6.39 -28.23
CA ARG A 386 -20.20 -7.27 -28.94
C ARG A 386 -21.66 -6.90 -28.69
N SER A 387 -22.00 -6.56 -27.45
CA SER A 387 -23.36 -6.24 -27.01
C SER A 387 -23.89 -4.92 -27.55
N ARG A 388 -23.00 -3.99 -27.92
CA ARG A 388 -23.34 -2.63 -28.37
C ARG A 388 -24.28 -1.89 -27.40
N GLY A 389 -24.13 -2.14 -26.10
CA GLY A 389 -24.97 -1.53 -25.06
C GLY A 389 -26.35 -2.17 -24.88
N CYS A 390 -26.62 -3.31 -25.52
CA CYS A 390 -27.89 -4.03 -25.42
C CYS A 390 -27.78 -5.34 -24.64
N CYS A 391 -28.86 -5.76 -23.99
CA CYS A 391 -28.96 -7.08 -23.38
C CYS A 391 -28.94 -8.17 -24.46
N GLU A 392 -28.06 -9.17 -24.31
CA GLU A 392 -27.92 -10.28 -25.25
C GLU A 392 -28.89 -11.45 -24.98
N ASN A 393 -29.77 -11.34 -23.98
CA ASN A 393 -30.84 -12.31 -23.78
C ASN A 393 -31.94 -12.08 -24.84
N PRO A 394 -32.20 -13.05 -25.74
CA PRO A 394 -33.23 -12.88 -26.78
C PRO A 394 -34.66 -12.76 -26.22
N ASP A 395 -34.90 -13.22 -24.99
CA ASP A 395 -36.19 -13.10 -24.30
C ASP A 395 -36.25 -11.88 -23.38
N CYS A 396 -35.34 -10.92 -23.52
CA CYS A 396 -35.36 -9.71 -22.70
C CYS A 396 -36.65 -8.93 -22.94
N LEU A 397 -37.42 -8.69 -21.87
CA LEU A 397 -38.66 -7.91 -21.92
C LEU A 397 -38.43 -6.40 -22.06
N GLY A 398 -37.17 -5.96 -22.04
CA GLY A 398 -36.77 -4.56 -22.12
C GLY A 398 -35.75 -4.20 -21.04
N HIS A 399 -34.88 -3.26 -21.37
CA HIS A 399 -33.94 -2.63 -20.43
C HIS A 399 -33.76 -1.15 -20.82
N PRO A 400 -33.37 -0.28 -19.87
CA PRO A 400 -33.15 1.13 -20.17
C PRO A 400 -31.94 1.32 -21.08
N THR A 401 -31.97 2.41 -21.85
CA THR A 401 -30.83 2.93 -22.63
C THR A 401 -30.05 3.99 -21.87
N GLU A 402 -30.52 4.38 -20.67
CA GLU A 402 -29.82 5.29 -19.79
C GLU A 402 -28.45 4.71 -19.40
N LEU A 403 -27.44 5.58 -19.38
CA LEU A 403 -26.09 5.23 -19.01
C LEU A 403 -25.87 5.48 -17.52
N THR A 404 -24.92 4.75 -16.93
CA THR A 404 -24.41 5.03 -15.59
C THR A 404 -23.76 6.42 -15.51
N SER A 405 -23.51 6.93 -14.31
CA SER A 405 -22.78 8.20 -14.09
C SER A 405 -21.38 8.20 -14.72
N THR A 406 -20.80 7.03 -14.96
CA THR A 406 -19.54 6.82 -15.65
C THR A 406 -19.70 6.64 -17.17
N GLY A 407 -20.90 6.77 -17.73
CA GLY A 407 -21.16 6.67 -19.17
C GLY A 407 -21.25 5.24 -19.72
N MET A 408 -21.26 4.22 -18.87
CA MET A 408 -21.37 2.81 -19.29
C MET A 408 -22.83 2.34 -19.36
N PRO A 409 -23.20 1.43 -20.28
CA PRO A 409 -24.54 0.84 -20.31
C PRO A 409 -24.82 0.07 -19.02
N ILE A 410 -26.08 0.09 -18.56
CA ILE A 410 -26.52 -0.64 -17.37
C ILE A 410 -26.64 -2.14 -17.72
N LEU A 411 -25.50 -2.80 -17.83
CA LEU A 411 -25.36 -4.22 -18.16
C LEU A 411 -24.35 -4.90 -17.23
N GLU A 412 -24.65 -6.15 -16.89
CA GLU A 412 -23.81 -7.04 -16.11
C GLU A 412 -23.28 -8.12 -17.06
N VAL A 413 -21.96 -8.13 -17.28
CA VAL A 413 -21.31 -9.19 -18.08
C VAL A 413 -20.94 -10.34 -17.16
N ASP A 414 -21.48 -11.52 -17.48
CA ASP A 414 -21.38 -12.69 -16.63
C ASP A 414 -21.09 -13.97 -17.43
N HIS A 415 -20.44 -14.96 -16.81
CA HIS A 415 -20.09 -16.23 -17.44
C HIS A 415 -21.31 -17.13 -17.56
N VAL A 416 -21.61 -17.67 -18.74
CA VAL A 416 -22.78 -18.54 -18.91
C VAL A 416 -22.58 -19.90 -18.25
N ARG A 417 -21.36 -20.45 -18.34
CA ARG A 417 -20.89 -21.54 -17.49
C ARG A 417 -19.95 -20.94 -16.44
N ASP A 418 -20.35 -21.03 -15.19
CA ASP A 418 -19.59 -20.55 -14.04
C ASP A 418 -18.15 -21.10 -14.04
N LEU A 419 -17.17 -20.28 -13.67
CA LEU A 419 -15.77 -20.67 -13.61
C LEU A 419 -15.54 -21.86 -12.65
N SER A 420 -16.28 -21.90 -11.54
CA SER A 420 -16.25 -22.99 -10.55
C SER A 420 -16.68 -24.35 -11.12
N LEU A 421 -17.47 -24.34 -12.20
CA LEU A 421 -17.94 -25.54 -12.91
C LEU A 421 -17.07 -25.85 -14.13
N GLY A 422 -15.85 -25.32 -14.19
CA GLY A 422 -14.91 -25.49 -15.30
C GLY A 422 -15.19 -24.62 -16.51
N GLY A 423 -15.90 -23.50 -16.33
CA GLY A 423 -16.04 -22.47 -17.36
C GLY A 423 -14.70 -21.82 -17.72
N SER A 424 -14.53 -21.43 -18.98
CA SER A 424 -13.37 -20.67 -19.46
C SER A 424 -13.64 -19.17 -19.34
N ASP A 425 -12.60 -18.38 -19.04
CA ASP A 425 -12.69 -16.92 -18.89
C ASP A 425 -12.52 -16.20 -20.24
N VAL A 426 -13.38 -16.53 -21.20
CA VAL A 426 -13.30 -16.10 -22.60
C VAL A 426 -14.65 -15.55 -23.10
N PRO A 427 -14.67 -14.65 -24.11
CA PRO A 427 -15.90 -14.00 -24.57
C PRO A 427 -17.00 -14.95 -25.07
N GLU A 428 -16.62 -16.11 -25.62
CA GLU A 428 -17.55 -17.17 -26.07
C GLU A 428 -18.28 -17.89 -24.93
N ASN A 429 -17.78 -17.76 -23.69
CA ASN A 429 -18.43 -18.28 -22.47
C ASN A 429 -19.06 -17.15 -21.63
N MET A 430 -19.16 -15.93 -22.15
CA MET A 430 -19.71 -14.77 -21.45
C MET A 430 -20.88 -14.14 -22.21
N ILE A 431 -21.75 -13.46 -21.47
CA ILE A 431 -22.97 -12.83 -22.00
C ILE A 431 -23.23 -11.51 -21.27
N ALA A 432 -23.68 -10.47 -21.98
CA ALA A 432 -24.13 -9.20 -21.41
C ALA A 432 -25.63 -9.24 -21.08
N LEU A 433 -25.99 -8.99 -19.82
CA LEU A 433 -27.38 -9.05 -19.34
C LEU A 433 -27.77 -7.75 -18.65
N CYS A 434 -29.02 -7.30 -18.83
CA CYS A 434 -29.56 -6.26 -17.95
C CYS A 434 -29.77 -6.82 -16.52
N PRO A 435 -29.89 -5.98 -15.49
CA PRO A 435 -30.07 -6.43 -14.10
C PRO A 435 -31.24 -7.43 -13.93
N ASN A 436 -32.32 -7.25 -14.68
CA ASN A 436 -33.47 -8.16 -14.66
C ASN A 436 -33.13 -9.54 -15.26
N CYS A 437 -32.48 -9.58 -16.42
CA CYS A 437 -32.09 -10.85 -17.05
C CYS A 437 -30.99 -11.57 -16.27
N HIS A 438 -30.07 -10.83 -15.66
CA HIS A 438 -29.08 -11.40 -14.76
C HIS A 438 -29.73 -11.99 -13.50
N ALA A 439 -30.72 -11.32 -12.91
CA ALA A 439 -31.53 -11.88 -11.83
C ALA A 439 -32.26 -13.17 -12.24
N LEU A 440 -32.81 -13.25 -13.46
CA LEU A 440 -33.43 -14.48 -13.97
C LEU A 440 -32.42 -15.62 -14.10
N LYS A 441 -31.20 -15.33 -14.55
CA LYS A 441 -30.11 -16.32 -14.68
C LYS A 441 -29.59 -16.84 -13.34
N THR A 442 -29.56 -16.00 -12.30
CA THR A 442 -28.98 -16.35 -10.99
C THR A 442 -30.01 -16.99 -10.06
N ARG A 443 -31.20 -16.38 -9.95
CA ARG A 443 -32.22 -16.74 -8.95
C ARG A 443 -33.60 -17.07 -9.52
N GLY A 444 -33.77 -17.04 -10.84
CA GLY A 444 -35.04 -17.39 -11.49
C GLY A 444 -35.37 -18.88 -11.40
N VAL A 445 -36.67 -19.21 -11.37
CA VAL A 445 -37.16 -20.60 -11.35
C VAL A 445 -36.68 -21.38 -12.59
N ASN A 446 -36.62 -20.72 -13.74
CA ASN A 446 -36.20 -21.31 -15.01
C ASN A 446 -34.70 -21.11 -15.32
N ARG A 447 -33.86 -20.80 -14.32
CA ARG A 447 -32.44 -20.43 -14.51
C ARG A 447 -31.63 -21.45 -15.32
N GLU A 448 -31.86 -22.75 -15.13
CA GLU A 448 -31.11 -23.79 -15.85
C GLU A 448 -31.47 -23.86 -17.33
N ILE A 449 -32.75 -23.62 -17.66
CA ILE A 449 -33.22 -23.51 -19.05
C ILE A 449 -32.61 -22.26 -19.69
N LEU A 450 -32.66 -21.13 -18.97
CA LEU A 450 -32.09 -19.86 -19.42
C LEU A 450 -30.56 -19.97 -19.65
N ARG A 451 -29.80 -20.55 -18.70
CA ARG A 451 -28.36 -20.79 -18.83
C ARG A 451 -28.01 -21.59 -20.09
N LYS A 452 -28.75 -22.67 -20.38
CA LYS A 452 -28.56 -23.46 -21.61
C LYS A 452 -28.82 -22.63 -22.86
N ARG A 453 -29.89 -21.82 -22.87
CA ARG A 453 -30.22 -20.94 -24.01
C ARG A 453 -29.15 -19.87 -24.21
N LEU A 454 -28.77 -19.15 -23.15
CA LEU A 454 -27.73 -18.13 -23.19
C LEU A 454 -26.39 -18.68 -23.67
N LYS A 455 -26.10 -19.97 -23.42
CA LYS A 455 -24.87 -20.60 -23.88
C LYS A 455 -24.84 -20.70 -25.41
N GLY A 456 -25.94 -21.14 -26.01
CA GLY A 456 -26.11 -21.15 -27.46
C GLY A 456 -25.96 -19.75 -28.04
N VAL A 457 -26.64 -18.76 -27.44
CA VAL A 457 -26.58 -17.36 -27.87
C VAL A 457 -25.15 -16.81 -27.82
N ALA A 458 -24.43 -16.99 -26.71
CA ALA A 458 -23.05 -16.51 -26.59
C ALA A 458 -22.12 -17.13 -27.64
N GLN A 459 -22.30 -18.41 -27.94
CA GLN A 459 -21.53 -19.12 -28.97
C GLN A 459 -21.89 -18.67 -30.38
N ASP A 460 -23.16 -18.39 -30.66
CA ASP A 460 -23.63 -17.90 -31.96
C ASP A 460 -23.16 -16.46 -32.21
N LEU A 461 -23.29 -15.59 -31.21
CA LEU A 461 -22.78 -14.22 -31.26
C LEU A 461 -21.25 -14.19 -31.39
N HIS A 462 -20.54 -15.09 -30.71
CA HIS A 462 -19.10 -15.19 -30.87
C HIS A 462 -18.71 -15.62 -32.30
N ARG A 463 -19.43 -16.59 -32.87
CA ARG A 463 -19.19 -17.09 -34.24
C ARG A 463 -19.44 -16.00 -35.28
N SER A 464 -20.54 -15.25 -35.18
CA SER A 464 -20.86 -14.18 -36.13
C SER A 464 -19.81 -13.07 -36.17
N PHE A 465 -19.19 -12.77 -35.04
CA PHE A 465 -18.09 -11.80 -34.97
C PHE A 465 -16.73 -12.40 -35.35
N SER A 466 -16.57 -13.73 -35.31
CA SER A 466 -15.31 -14.42 -35.61
C SER A 466 -15.20 -14.94 -37.05
N SER A 467 -16.30 -15.03 -37.78
CA SER A 467 -16.28 -15.32 -39.23
C SER A 467 -15.57 -14.19 -39.99
N PRO A 468 -14.84 -14.49 -41.10
CA PRO A 468 -14.19 -13.47 -41.94
C PRO A 468 -15.15 -12.34 -42.32
#